data_AF-A0A540KBL5-F1
#
_entry.id   AF-A0A540KBL5-F1
#
_cell.length_a   1.000
_cell.length_b   1.000
_cell.length_c   1.000
_cell.angle_alpha   90.00
_cell.angle_beta   90.00
_cell.angle_gamma   90.00
#
_symmetry.space_group_name_H-M   'P 1'
#
loop_
_entity.id
_entity.type
_entity.pdbx_description
1 polymer ?
#
loop_
_entity_poly.entity_id
_entity_poly.type
_entity_poly.pdbx_seq_one_letter_code
_entity_poly.pdbx_strand_id
1 'polypeptide(L)'
;MIHLSLPLLADQVKFIVRRAHALSTLEGYSGYGAEQGEKPLRAAIASTFYDNLGIEEDDIFVSDGAKCDISRLQVVFGSNVTIAVQDPSYPAYVDSSVIMGQTGQYQKDVEKFGNIEYMRCTPENGFFPDLRTVARTDIIFFCSPNNPTGSAATREQLTQLVQFAKDNGSIIVYDSAYAMYMSDDNPRSIFEIPGAKEVALETSSFSKYAGFTGVRLGWTVVPKQLLFSDGFPVAKDFNRIVCTCFNGASNISQAGGLACLSPEGLKAMREVIGFYKENTEIIVETFESLGFKVYGGKNAPYVWVHFPGRSSWDVFSEILEKTHVVTTPGSGFGFGGEGFVRVSAFGHRKNVLEACKRFKQLYK
;
A
#
# COMPACT_ATOMS: atom_id res chain seq x y z
N MET A 1 -9.16 -12.14 3.95
CA MET A 1 -7.69 -12.11 4.18
C MET A 1 -6.95 -12.05 2.84
N ILE A 2 -5.80 -11.37 2.75
CA ILE A 2 -4.98 -11.40 1.52
C ILE A 2 -4.16 -12.70 1.52
N HIS A 3 -4.50 -13.60 0.61
CA HIS A 3 -3.76 -14.85 0.41
C HIS A 3 -3.33 -14.94 -1.06
N LEU A 4 -2.09 -14.57 -1.35
CA LEU A 4 -1.52 -14.73 -2.69
C LEU A 4 -1.29 -16.21 -2.94
N SER A 5 -2.02 -16.75 -3.91
CA SER A 5 -2.07 -18.18 -4.18
C SER A 5 -1.17 -18.62 -5.33
N LEU A 6 -0.70 -17.67 -6.14
CA LEU A 6 0.25 -17.97 -7.21
C LEU A 6 1.67 -18.12 -6.65
N PRO A 7 2.45 -19.10 -7.14
CA PRO A 7 3.84 -19.28 -6.72
C PRO A 7 4.71 -18.09 -7.15
N LEU A 8 5.91 -18.00 -6.58
CA LEU A 8 6.94 -17.10 -7.08
C LEU A 8 7.28 -17.41 -8.53
N LEU A 9 7.69 -16.37 -9.27
CA LEU A 9 8.01 -16.48 -10.69
C LEU A 9 9.34 -17.24 -10.86
N ALA A 10 9.46 -18.03 -11.93
CA ALA A 10 10.62 -18.91 -12.15
C ALA A 10 11.96 -18.14 -12.13
N ASP A 11 12.01 -16.95 -12.74
CA ASP A 11 13.21 -16.11 -12.74
C ASP A 11 13.56 -15.57 -11.35
N GLN A 12 12.56 -15.21 -10.54
CA GLN A 12 12.78 -14.81 -9.14
C GLN A 12 13.40 -15.96 -8.36
N VAL A 13 12.82 -17.16 -8.47
CA VAL A 13 13.32 -18.37 -7.81
C VAL A 13 14.74 -18.68 -8.25
N LYS A 14 15.05 -18.56 -9.54
CA LYS A 14 16.40 -18.79 -10.08
C LYS A 14 17.43 -17.86 -9.44
N PHE A 15 17.14 -16.56 -9.31
CA PHE A 15 18.05 -15.60 -8.69
C PHE A 15 18.16 -15.80 -7.17
N ILE A 16 17.04 -16.10 -6.51
CA ILE A 16 17.00 -16.46 -5.08
C ILE A 16 17.88 -17.67 -4.80
N VAL A 17 17.71 -18.76 -5.56
CA VAL A 17 18.47 -20.01 -5.45
C VAL A 17 19.95 -19.76 -5.75
N ARG A 18 20.26 -18.99 -6.81
CA ARG A 18 21.65 -18.62 -7.13
C ARG A 18 22.30 -17.84 -5.98
N ARG A 19 21.61 -16.84 -5.41
CA ARG A 19 22.15 -16.08 -4.28
C ARG A 19 22.33 -16.96 -3.05
N ALA A 20 21.36 -17.84 -2.76
CA ALA A 20 21.47 -18.79 -1.65
C ALA A 20 22.67 -19.75 -1.81
N HIS A 21 22.90 -20.29 -3.01
CA HIS A 21 24.08 -21.11 -3.29
C HIS A 21 25.39 -20.32 -3.22
N ALA A 22 25.40 -19.07 -3.67
CA ALA A 22 26.59 -18.22 -3.56
C ALA A 22 27.02 -18.02 -2.10
N LEU A 23 26.05 -17.93 -1.18
CA LEU A 23 26.33 -17.83 0.26
C LEU A 23 27.03 -19.07 0.85
N SER A 24 27.05 -20.21 0.14
CA SER A 24 27.80 -21.40 0.57
C SER A 24 29.22 -21.49 0.01
N THR A 25 29.70 -20.48 -0.73
CA THR A 25 31.08 -20.46 -1.27
C THR A 25 31.88 -19.28 -0.74
N LEU A 26 33.21 -19.41 -0.68
CA LEU A 26 34.08 -18.33 -0.19
C LEU A 26 33.99 -17.08 -1.08
N GLU A 27 33.91 -17.27 -2.39
CA GLU A 27 33.88 -16.19 -3.39
C GLU A 27 32.51 -15.50 -3.48
N GLY A 28 31.43 -16.25 -3.20
CA GLY A 28 30.05 -15.77 -3.33
C GLY A 28 29.43 -15.29 -2.02
N TYR A 29 30.06 -15.57 -0.88
CA TYR A 29 29.57 -15.17 0.42
C TYR A 29 29.53 -13.64 0.55
N SER A 30 28.40 -13.14 1.06
CA SER A 30 28.21 -11.73 1.42
C SER A 30 27.53 -11.67 2.80
N GLY A 31 28.12 -10.90 3.71
CA GLY A 31 27.60 -10.66 5.05
C GLY A 31 26.61 -9.49 5.07
N TYR A 32 26.81 -8.55 6.00
CA TYR A 32 26.03 -7.31 6.02
C TYR A 32 26.16 -6.54 4.70
N GLY A 33 25.02 -6.10 4.18
CA GLY A 33 24.95 -5.10 3.11
C GLY A 33 24.74 -3.70 3.69
N ALA A 34 24.75 -2.69 2.83
CA ALA A 34 24.28 -1.37 3.21
C ALA A 34 22.80 -1.43 3.62
N GLU A 35 22.43 -0.81 4.73
CA GLU A 35 21.07 -0.88 5.28
C GLU A 35 20.04 -0.22 4.34
N GLN A 36 20.49 0.76 3.55
CA GLN A 36 19.72 1.40 2.48
C GLN A 36 19.44 0.44 1.29
N GLY A 37 20.20 -0.65 1.15
CA GLY A 37 20.04 -1.66 0.10
C GLY A 37 21.16 -1.66 -0.95
N GLU A 38 21.27 -2.79 -1.67
CA GLU A 38 22.25 -2.99 -2.74
C GLU A 38 22.06 -1.92 -3.84
N LYS A 39 23.14 -1.20 -4.19
CA LYS A 39 23.11 -0.12 -5.18
C LYS A 39 22.46 -0.54 -6.52
N PRO A 40 22.74 -1.73 -7.10
CA PRO A 40 22.08 -2.16 -8.33
C PRO A 40 20.55 -2.27 -8.19
N LEU A 41 20.05 -2.70 -7.03
CA LEU A 41 18.61 -2.79 -6.79
C LEU A 41 18.00 -1.39 -6.67
N ARG A 42 18.63 -0.48 -5.93
CA ARG A 42 18.17 0.92 -5.83
C ARG A 42 18.10 1.59 -7.21
N ALA A 43 19.16 1.46 -8.00
CA ALA A 43 19.20 1.99 -9.36
C ALA A 43 18.11 1.40 -10.26
N ALA A 44 17.88 0.08 -10.18
CA ALA A 44 16.83 -0.57 -10.94
C ALA A 44 15.41 -0.12 -10.51
N ILE A 45 15.18 0.13 -9.22
CA ILE A 45 13.90 0.67 -8.72
C ILE A 45 13.70 2.09 -9.27
N ALA A 46 14.73 2.96 -9.19
CA ALA A 46 14.68 4.32 -9.73
C ALA A 46 14.31 4.33 -11.21
N SER A 47 15.04 3.57 -12.03
CA SER A 47 14.85 3.55 -13.48
C SER A 47 13.57 2.85 -13.92
N THR A 48 12.99 1.98 -13.09
CA THR A 48 11.78 1.21 -13.48
C THR A 48 10.50 1.92 -13.09
N PHE A 49 10.44 2.49 -11.88
CA PHE A 49 9.21 3.06 -11.33
C PHE A 49 9.18 4.59 -11.33
N TYR A 50 10.34 5.23 -11.40
CA TYR A 50 10.49 6.68 -11.26
C TYR A 50 11.27 7.32 -12.41
N ASP A 51 11.27 6.65 -13.58
CA ASP A 51 11.93 7.14 -14.78
C ASP A 51 11.42 8.54 -15.16
N ASN A 52 12.33 9.45 -15.48
CA ASN A 52 12.05 10.86 -15.79
C ASN A 52 11.35 11.67 -14.68
N LEU A 53 11.23 11.17 -13.44
CA LEU A 53 10.67 11.91 -12.30
C LEU A 53 11.75 12.64 -11.47
N GLY A 54 13.03 12.45 -11.84
CA GLY A 54 14.17 13.02 -11.14
C GLY A 54 14.30 12.48 -9.71
N ILE A 55 14.10 11.16 -9.56
CA ILE A 55 14.41 10.34 -8.40
C ILE A 55 15.67 9.54 -8.75
N GLU A 56 16.66 9.58 -7.89
CA GLU A 56 17.95 8.90 -8.09
C GLU A 56 18.07 7.68 -7.18
N GLU A 57 19.08 6.82 -7.40
CA GLU A 57 19.25 5.62 -6.57
C GLU A 57 19.43 5.94 -5.08
N ASP A 58 20.00 7.09 -4.74
CA ASP A 58 20.29 7.50 -3.37
C ASP A 58 19.06 8.07 -2.63
N ASP A 59 17.96 8.33 -3.35
CA ASP A 59 16.67 8.69 -2.76
C ASP A 59 15.89 7.45 -2.29
N ILE A 60 16.34 6.25 -2.67
CA ILE A 60 15.64 4.98 -2.46
C ILE A 60 16.24 4.22 -1.27
N PHE A 61 15.36 3.75 -0.39
CA PHE A 61 15.67 2.92 0.76
C PHE A 61 14.95 1.58 0.60
N VAL A 62 15.70 0.50 0.38
CA VAL A 62 15.16 -0.86 0.27
C VAL A 62 14.79 -1.38 1.65
N SER A 63 13.62 -1.98 1.76
CA SER A 63 13.09 -2.49 3.03
C SER A 63 12.59 -3.92 2.93
N ASP A 64 12.32 -4.51 4.10
CA ASP A 64 11.59 -5.77 4.24
C ASP A 64 10.06 -5.59 4.08
N GLY A 65 9.61 -4.43 3.58
CA GLY A 65 8.26 -4.16 3.10
C GLY A 65 7.63 -2.89 3.67
N ALA A 66 6.66 -2.33 2.93
CA ALA A 66 5.99 -1.07 3.24
C ALA A 66 5.42 -0.97 4.66
N LYS A 67 4.84 -2.05 5.22
CA LYS A 67 4.33 -2.06 6.61
C LYS A 67 5.43 -1.72 7.63
N CYS A 68 6.64 -2.26 7.42
CA CYS A 68 7.79 -2.02 8.28
C CYS A 68 8.27 -0.57 8.13
N ASP A 69 8.28 -0.05 6.91
CA ASP A 69 8.67 1.35 6.64
C ASP A 69 7.67 2.36 7.18
N ILE A 70 6.36 2.10 7.11
CA ILE A 70 5.35 2.96 7.76
C ILE A 70 5.69 3.14 9.24
N SER A 71 6.06 2.06 9.94
CA SER A 71 6.44 2.14 11.36
C SER A 71 7.79 2.84 11.56
N ARG A 72 8.80 2.58 10.71
CA ARG A 72 10.10 3.27 10.79
C ARG A 72 9.99 4.77 10.50
N LEU A 73 9.15 5.17 9.55
CA LEU A 73 8.83 6.57 9.26
C LEU A 73 8.15 7.22 10.46
N GLN A 74 7.22 6.53 11.12
CA GLN A 74 6.60 7.03 12.35
C GLN A 74 7.62 7.22 13.48
N VAL A 75 8.65 6.38 13.56
CA VAL A 75 9.79 6.60 14.47
C VAL A 75 10.63 7.83 14.08
N VAL A 76 10.83 8.10 12.78
CA VAL A 76 11.47 9.34 12.30
C VAL A 76 10.67 10.57 12.74
N PHE A 77 9.37 10.55 12.51
CA PHE A 77 8.51 11.70 12.84
C PHE A 77 8.35 11.91 14.35
N GLY A 78 8.41 10.82 15.13
CA GLY A 78 8.29 10.86 16.58
C GLY A 78 6.87 11.15 17.07
N SER A 79 6.74 11.46 18.35
CA SER A 79 5.44 11.56 19.04
C SER A 79 4.72 12.90 18.84
N ASN A 80 5.43 13.95 18.39
CA ASN A 80 4.95 15.33 18.45
C ASN A 80 4.28 15.81 17.16
N VAL A 81 4.11 14.94 16.17
CA VAL A 81 3.42 15.26 14.92
C VAL A 81 1.93 14.90 15.00
N THR A 82 1.12 15.66 14.28
CA THR A 82 -0.29 15.34 14.00
C THR A 82 -0.42 14.65 12.65
N ILE A 83 -1.38 13.73 12.52
CA ILE A 83 -1.55 12.95 11.29
C ILE A 83 -2.96 13.05 10.73
N ALA A 84 -3.05 13.00 9.40
CA ALA A 84 -4.29 12.79 8.65
C ALA A 84 -4.24 11.44 7.93
N VAL A 85 -5.39 10.78 7.85
CA VAL A 85 -5.57 9.51 7.12
C VAL A 85 -6.84 9.56 6.27
N GLN A 86 -6.85 8.90 5.12
CA GLN A 86 -8.10 8.61 4.42
C GLN A 86 -9.00 7.76 5.33
N ASP A 87 -10.30 8.00 5.29
CA ASP A 87 -11.27 7.20 6.02
C ASP A 87 -12.37 6.71 5.07
N PRO A 88 -12.37 5.41 4.71
CA PRO A 88 -11.53 4.34 5.28
C PRO A 88 -10.11 4.25 4.67
N SER A 89 -9.18 3.63 5.42
CA SER A 89 -7.82 3.30 4.95
C SER A 89 -7.18 2.10 5.66
N TYR A 90 -6.01 1.67 5.20
CA TYR A 90 -5.25 0.59 5.80
C TYR A 90 -4.91 0.91 7.28
N PRO A 91 -5.29 0.05 8.25
CA PRO A 91 -5.25 0.42 9.67
C PRO A 91 -3.85 0.70 10.23
N ALA A 92 -2.77 0.24 9.58
CA ALA A 92 -1.43 0.44 10.12
C ALA A 92 -1.03 1.91 10.21
N TYR A 93 -1.60 2.81 9.39
CA TYR A 93 -1.34 4.24 9.50
C TYR A 93 -1.80 4.78 10.86
N VAL A 94 -3.03 4.43 11.26
CA VAL A 94 -3.63 4.79 12.56
C VAL A 94 -2.94 4.06 13.70
N ASP A 95 -2.80 2.73 13.63
CA ASP A 95 -2.26 1.95 14.74
C ASP A 95 -0.80 2.32 15.06
N SER A 96 0.02 2.59 14.04
CA SER A 96 1.40 3.05 14.24
C SER A 96 1.46 4.44 14.87
N SER A 97 0.50 5.32 14.55
CA SER A 97 0.37 6.64 15.16
C SER A 97 0.01 6.55 16.65
N VAL A 98 -0.93 5.66 16.99
CA VAL A 98 -1.30 5.37 18.38
C VAL A 98 -0.09 4.84 19.16
N ILE A 99 0.65 3.89 18.59
CA ILE A 99 1.86 3.31 19.21
C ILE A 99 2.94 4.38 19.46
N MET A 100 3.11 5.32 18.54
CA MET A 100 4.09 6.41 18.67
C MET A 100 3.64 7.54 19.60
N GLY A 101 2.43 7.47 20.18
CA GLY A 101 1.92 8.46 21.11
C GLY A 101 1.46 9.77 20.46
N GLN A 102 1.14 9.74 19.16
CA GLN A 102 0.66 10.91 18.41
C GLN A 102 -0.85 11.17 18.62
N THR A 103 -1.54 10.27 19.31
CA THR A 103 -3.02 10.25 19.40
C THR A 103 -3.51 10.44 20.82
N GLY A 104 -4.77 10.87 20.93
CA GLY A 104 -5.56 10.71 22.15
C GLY A 104 -6.09 9.28 22.31
N GLN A 105 -6.95 9.08 23.31
CA GLN A 105 -7.65 7.82 23.54
C GLN A 105 -8.65 7.50 22.44
N TYR A 106 -9.02 6.22 22.32
CA TYR A 106 -10.12 5.79 21.46
C TYR A 106 -11.47 6.25 22.02
N GLN A 107 -12.25 6.93 21.19
CA GLN A 107 -13.56 7.49 21.52
C GLN A 107 -14.64 6.60 20.90
N LYS A 108 -15.28 5.78 21.74
CA LYS A 108 -16.24 4.77 21.29
C LYS A 108 -17.45 5.35 20.55
N ASP A 109 -17.91 6.54 20.93
CA ASP A 109 -19.13 7.15 20.37
C ASP A 109 -18.98 7.58 18.91
N VAL A 110 -17.74 7.87 18.48
CA VAL A 110 -17.43 8.30 17.12
C VAL A 110 -16.49 7.34 16.39
N GLU A 111 -16.08 6.26 17.07
CA GLU A 111 -15.18 5.21 16.58
C GLU A 111 -13.85 5.74 16.01
N LYS A 112 -13.22 6.67 16.74
CA LYS A 112 -11.97 7.34 16.35
C LYS A 112 -10.98 7.41 17.50
N PHE A 113 -9.69 7.42 17.18
CA PHE A 113 -8.69 7.94 18.11
C PHE A 113 -8.69 9.47 18.07
N GLY A 114 -8.51 10.11 19.23
CA GLY A 114 -8.34 11.57 19.29
C GLY A 114 -7.06 12.02 18.56
N ASN A 115 -7.02 13.29 18.13
CA ASN A 115 -5.85 13.92 17.49
C ASN A 115 -5.42 13.31 16.13
N ILE A 116 -6.31 12.55 15.47
CA ILE A 116 -6.16 12.15 14.07
C ILE A 116 -7.22 12.86 13.24
N GLU A 117 -6.80 13.44 12.11
CA GLU A 117 -7.71 13.98 11.11
C GLU A 117 -8.15 12.87 10.15
N TYR A 118 -9.41 12.44 10.26
CA TYR A 118 -9.98 11.40 9.41
C TYR A 118 -10.66 12.03 8.19
N MET A 119 -9.97 11.98 7.05
CA MET A 119 -10.42 12.56 5.79
C MET A 119 -11.52 11.68 5.16
N ARG A 120 -12.77 12.12 5.21
CA ARG A 120 -13.92 11.32 4.76
C ARG A 120 -13.88 11.02 3.26
N CYS A 121 -13.79 9.73 2.93
CA CYS A 121 -13.85 9.18 1.58
C CYS A 121 -15.14 8.35 1.44
N THR A 122 -16.06 8.80 0.60
CA THR A 122 -17.41 8.24 0.46
C THR A 122 -17.71 7.92 -1.01
N PRO A 123 -18.68 7.04 -1.30
CA PRO A 123 -19.17 6.87 -2.67
C PRO A 123 -19.54 8.21 -3.34
N GLU A 124 -20.16 9.11 -2.60
CA GLU A 124 -20.69 10.40 -3.10
C GLU A 124 -19.60 11.37 -3.53
N ASN A 125 -18.41 11.31 -2.90
CA ASN A 125 -17.24 12.13 -3.27
C ASN A 125 -16.21 11.37 -4.12
N GLY A 126 -16.56 10.18 -4.64
CA GLY A 126 -15.64 9.35 -5.42
C GLY A 126 -14.46 8.82 -4.60
N PHE A 127 -14.64 8.69 -3.28
CA PHE A 127 -13.61 8.28 -2.32
C PHE A 127 -12.36 9.18 -2.31
N PHE A 128 -12.54 10.48 -2.62
CA PHE A 128 -11.52 11.50 -2.43
C PHE A 128 -12.09 12.58 -1.49
N PRO A 129 -11.35 12.98 -0.45
CA PRO A 129 -11.88 13.90 0.54
C PRO A 129 -12.03 15.32 -0.02
N ASP A 130 -13.03 16.06 0.47
CA ASP A 130 -13.10 17.50 0.27
C ASP A 130 -12.05 18.17 1.15
N LEU A 131 -10.89 18.48 0.57
CA LEU A 131 -9.74 19.04 1.28
C LEU A 131 -10.04 20.39 1.96
N ARG A 132 -11.10 21.11 1.57
CA ARG A 132 -11.52 22.36 2.25
C ARG A 132 -12.06 22.10 3.66
N THR A 133 -12.48 20.86 3.93
CA THR A 133 -13.02 20.43 5.22
C THR A 133 -11.97 19.74 6.10
N VAL A 134 -10.79 19.45 5.54
CA VAL A 134 -9.72 18.72 6.22
C VAL A 134 -8.86 19.71 6.99
N ALA A 135 -8.70 19.48 8.29
CA ALA A 135 -7.82 20.29 9.12
C ALA A 135 -6.33 20.08 8.75
N ARG A 136 -5.50 21.10 8.97
CA ARG A 136 -4.05 20.99 8.77
C ARG A 136 -3.45 19.99 9.76
N THR A 137 -2.61 19.09 9.24
CA THR A 137 -1.78 18.15 10.02
C THR A 137 -0.32 18.20 9.54
N ASP A 138 0.61 17.68 10.33
CA ASP A 138 2.02 17.60 9.93
C ASP A 138 2.23 16.50 8.88
N ILE A 139 1.58 15.35 9.05
CA ILE A 139 1.69 14.19 8.15
C ILE A 139 0.33 13.88 7.52
N ILE A 140 0.32 13.49 6.24
CA ILE A 140 -0.86 12.99 5.53
C ILE A 140 -0.53 11.61 4.97
N PHE A 141 -1.08 10.54 5.56
CA PHE A 141 -1.02 9.22 4.96
C PHE A 141 -2.08 9.11 3.86
N PHE A 142 -1.62 8.91 2.63
CA PHE A 142 -2.49 8.82 1.47
C PHE A 142 -2.14 7.60 0.63
N CYS A 143 -3.08 6.67 0.48
CA CYS A 143 -2.93 5.44 -0.28
C CYS A 143 -3.67 5.56 -1.62
N SER A 144 -2.99 5.26 -2.72
CA SER A 144 -3.61 5.23 -4.04
C SER A 144 -2.89 4.22 -4.95
N PRO A 145 -3.60 3.19 -5.46
CA PRO A 145 -5.00 2.84 -5.18
C PRO A 145 -5.26 2.53 -3.70
N ASN A 146 -6.29 3.17 -3.12
CA ASN A 146 -6.62 3.10 -1.71
C ASN A 146 -7.08 1.70 -1.30
N ASN A 147 -6.51 1.18 -0.21
CA ASN A 147 -7.04 0.01 0.49
C ASN A 147 -7.86 0.51 1.69
N PRO A 148 -9.19 0.30 1.76
CA PRO A 148 -9.93 -0.79 1.11
C PRO A 148 -10.77 -0.44 -0.13
N THR A 149 -10.95 0.85 -0.45
CA THR A 149 -11.98 1.28 -1.42
C THR A 149 -11.68 0.89 -2.86
N GLY A 150 -10.40 0.67 -3.19
CA GLY A 150 -9.90 0.44 -4.53
C GLY A 150 -9.87 1.70 -5.40
N SER A 151 -10.20 2.87 -4.83
CA SER A 151 -10.19 4.14 -5.54
C SER A 151 -8.76 4.59 -5.83
N ALA A 152 -8.53 5.08 -7.04
CA ALA A 152 -7.25 5.62 -7.46
C ALA A 152 -7.41 7.11 -7.73
N ALA A 153 -6.57 7.92 -7.08
CA ALA A 153 -6.64 9.36 -7.25
C ALA A 153 -6.21 9.77 -8.67
N THR A 154 -7.01 10.62 -9.28
CA THR A 154 -6.72 11.26 -10.58
C THR A 154 -5.54 12.21 -10.47
N ARG A 155 -4.98 12.63 -11.61
CA ARG A 155 -3.92 13.65 -11.64
C ARG A 155 -4.38 14.96 -11.02
N GLU A 156 -5.63 15.36 -11.24
CA GLU A 156 -6.23 16.58 -10.70
C GLU A 156 -6.39 16.49 -9.17
N GLN A 157 -6.80 15.33 -8.66
CA GLN A 157 -6.91 15.08 -7.22
C GLN A 157 -5.55 15.05 -6.54
N LEU A 158 -4.55 14.40 -7.12
CA LEU A 158 -3.18 14.41 -6.57
C LEU A 158 -2.54 15.80 -6.66
N THR A 159 -2.85 16.58 -7.70
CA THR A 159 -2.43 17.99 -7.79
C THR A 159 -3.04 18.82 -6.66
N GLN A 160 -4.33 18.63 -6.35
CA GLN A 160 -4.97 19.28 -5.20
C GLN A 160 -4.33 18.84 -3.88
N LEU A 161 -4.02 17.55 -3.72
CA LEU A 161 -3.38 17.02 -2.51
C LEU A 161 -1.98 17.61 -2.30
N VAL A 162 -1.15 17.67 -3.35
CA VAL A 162 0.19 18.27 -3.29
C VAL A 162 0.09 19.75 -2.97
N GLN A 163 -0.83 20.49 -3.61
CA GLN A 163 -1.03 21.91 -3.31
C GLN A 163 -1.47 22.13 -1.86
N PHE A 164 -2.43 21.33 -1.38
CA PHE A 164 -2.90 21.38 0.01
C PHE A 164 -1.76 21.12 1.00
N ALA A 165 -0.90 20.13 0.75
CA ALA A 165 0.25 19.84 1.59
C ALA A 165 1.28 20.99 1.57
N LYS A 166 1.51 21.62 0.42
CA LYS A 166 2.38 22.80 0.30
C LYS A 166 1.85 23.98 1.11
N ASP A 167 0.57 24.29 0.97
CA ASP A 167 -0.07 25.41 1.67
C ASP A 167 -0.05 25.22 3.20
N ASN A 168 -0.10 23.96 3.65
CA ASN A 168 -0.15 23.59 5.06
C ASN A 168 1.21 23.27 5.69
N GLY A 169 2.29 23.21 4.89
CA GLY A 169 3.60 22.72 5.33
C GLY A 169 3.53 21.28 5.87
N SER A 170 2.80 20.41 5.18
CA SER A 170 2.61 19.00 5.53
C SER A 170 3.53 18.08 4.72
N ILE A 171 3.81 16.89 5.25
CA ILE A 171 4.47 15.80 4.53
C ILE A 171 3.44 14.73 4.18
N ILE A 172 3.31 14.41 2.90
CA ILE A 172 2.52 13.29 2.38
C ILE A 172 3.37 12.02 2.46
N VAL A 173 2.86 11.01 3.15
CA VAL A 173 3.34 9.64 3.05
C VAL A 173 2.44 8.91 2.06
N TYR A 174 2.90 8.83 0.81
CA TYR A 174 2.15 8.22 -0.28
C TYR A 174 2.39 6.71 -0.32
N ASP A 175 1.35 5.91 -0.12
CA ASP A 175 1.43 4.44 -0.22
C ASP A 175 0.96 3.98 -1.60
N SER A 176 1.93 3.54 -2.42
CA SER A 176 1.72 3.09 -3.80
C SER A 176 1.74 1.55 -3.92
N ALA A 177 1.51 0.79 -2.84
CA ALA A 177 1.66 -0.68 -2.83
C ALA A 177 0.77 -1.45 -3.83
N TYR A 178 -0.25 -0.80 -4.40
CA TYR A 178 -1.14 -1.37 -5.40
C TYR A 178 -1.03 -0.69 -6.77
N ALA A 179 -0.11 0.26 -6.98
CA ALA A 179 -0.09 1.12 -8.17
C ALA A 179 0.09 0.36 -9.50
N MET A 180 0.74 -0.81 -9.52
CA MET A 180 0.80 -1.63 -10.74
C MET A 180 -0.55 -2.29 -11.14
N TYR A 181 -1.56 -2.28 -10.27
CA TYR A 181 -2.92 -2.74 -10.60
C TYR A 181 -3.76 -1.68 -11.33
N MET A 182 -3.25 -0.45 -11.45
CA MET A 182 -3.93 0.64 -12.14
C MET A 182 -4.32 0.26 -13.57
N SER A 183 -5.62 0.32 -13.87
CA SER A 183 -6.17 0.22 -15.23
C SER A 183 -6.44 1.60 -15.83
N ASP A 184 -6.89 2.54 -15.02
CA ASP A 184 -7.09 3.92 -15.44
C ASP A 184 -5.76 4.62 -15.73
N ASP A 185 -5.81 5.65 -16.57
CA ASP A 185 -4.66 6.51 -16.87
C ASP A 185 -4.43 7.56 -15.76
N ASN A 186 -4.28 7.06 -14.53
CA ASN A 186 -4.00 7.85 -13.35
C ASN A 186 -2.53 7.73 -12.95
N PRO A 187 -1.94 8.76 -12.30
CA PRO A 187 -0.58 8.68 -11.80
C PRO A 187 -0.37 7.48 -10.86
N ARG A 188 0.73 6.77 -11.06
CA ARG A 188 1.15 5.62 -10.25
C ARG A 188 2.12 6.04 -9.15
N SER A 189 2.85 7.12 -9.35
CA SER A 189 3.69 7.76 -8.34
C SER A 189 3.21 9.17 -8.03
N ILE A 190 3.35 9.58 -6.75
CA ILE A 190 3.10 10.97 -6.35
C ILE A 190 4.07 11.94 -7.03
N PHE A 191 5.28 11.48 -7.41
CA PHE A 191 6.30 12.31 -8.03
C PHE A 191 6.02 12.67 -9.50
N GLU A 192 4.96 12.12 -10.09
CA GLU A 192 4.43 12.60 -11.35
C GLU A 192 3.75 13.98 -11.24
N ILE A 193 3.49 14.44 -10.01
CA ILE A 193 2.90 15.76 -9.75
C ILE A 193 4.02 16.77 -9.48
N PRO A 194 4.11 17.86 -10.28
CA PRO A 194 5.08 18.93 -10.03
C PRO A 194 4.96 19.49 -8.61
N GLY A 195 6.10 19.67 -7.94
CA GLY A 195 6.15 20.13 -6.54
C GLY A 195 6.03 19.02 -5.49
N ALA A 196 5.65 17.79 -5.86
CA ALA A 196 5.53 16.69 -4.90
C ALA A 196 6.84 16.41 -4.14
N LYS A 197 8.01 16.58 -4.76
CA LYS A 197 9.30 16.33 -4.10
C LYS A 197 9.59 17.25 -2.89
N GLU A 198 8.88 18.36 -2.77
CA GLU A 198 9.01 19.30 -1.64
C GLU A 198 8.15 18.87 -0.44
N VAL A 199 7.13 18.03 -0.65
CA VAL A 199 6.10 17.73 0.36
C VAL A 199 5.72 16.25 0.45
N ALA A 200 6.33 15.36 -0.32
CA ALA A 200 5.94 13.96 -0.35
C ALA A 200 7.14 13.01 -0.30
N LEU A 201 6.92 11.88 0.35
CA LEU A 201 7.69 10.66 0.22
C LEU A 201 6.76 9.53 -0.21
N GLU A 202 7.31 8.47 -0.79
CA GLU A 202 6.51 7.36 -1.32
C GLU A 202 7.01 6.01 -0.77
N THR A 203 6.10 5.16 -0.28
CA THR A 203 6.40 3.78 0.11
C THR A 203 5.68 2.78 -0.78
N SER A 204 6.35 1.68 -1.12
CA SER A 204 5.81 0.65 -2.00
C SER A 204 6.34 -0.75 -1.68
N SER A 205 5.85 -1.77 -2.39
CA SER A 205 6.25 -3.16 -2.13
C SER A 205 6.08 -4.10 -3.32
N PHE A 206 7.04 -5.03 -3.45
CA PHE A 206 6.92 -6.19 -4.33
C PHE A 206 5.84 -7.19 -3.89
N SER A 207 5.31 -7.05 -2.67
CA SER A 207 4.35 -8.00 -2.08
C SER A 207 3.18 -8.29 -3.01
N LYS A 208 2.62 -7.28 -3.67
CA LYS A 208 1.41 -7.41 -4.50
C LYS A 208 1.71 -7.60 -5.98
N TYR A 209 2.96 -7.37 -6.40
CA TYR A 209 3.39 -7.47 -7.79
C TYR A 209 3.97 -8.85 -8.09
N ALA A 210 4.77 -9.36 -7.16
CA ALA A 210 5.63 -10.53 -7.34
C ALA A 210 5.29 -11.70 -6.41
N GLY A 211 4.27 -11.60 -5.55
CA GLY A 211 4.01 -12.64 -4.54
C GLY A 211 4.91 -12.54 -3.30
N PHE A 212 5.64 -11.45 -3.12
CA PHE A 212 6.67 -11.31 -2.06
C PHE A 212 6.09 -11.06 -0.66
N THR A 213 4.82 -11.38 -0.40
CA THR A 213 4.22 -11.25 0.94
C THR A 213 4.99 -12.05 1.99
N GLY A 214 5.48 -13.24 1.65
CA GLY A 214 6.33 -14.07 2.52
C GLY A 214 7.84 -13.84 2.35
N VAL A 215 8.27 -13.39 1.17
CA VAL A 215 9.71 -13.14 0.84
C VAL A 215 10.24 -11.85 1.47
N ARG A 216 9.35 -10.86 1.67
CA ARG A 216 9.64 -9.57 2.34
C ARG A 216 10.59 -8.69 1.53
N LEU A 217 10.03 -7.84 0.67
CA LEU A 217 10.77 -6.76 0.02
C LEU A 217 9.85 -5.59 -0.34
N GLY A 218 10.32 -4.38 -0.09
CA GLY A 218 9.71 -3.13 -0.52
C GLY A 218 10.75 -2.04 -0.59
N TRP A 219 10.28 -0.81 -0.73
CA TRP A 219 11.14 0.35 -0.72
C TRP A 219 10.36 1.60 -0.30
N THR A 220 11.11 2.60 0.14
CA THR A 220 10.62 3.97 0.38
C THR A 220 11.52 4.95 -0.36
N VAL A 221 10.92 5.95 -1.01
CA VAL A 221 11.60 7.04 -1.71
C VAL A 221 11.45 8.31 -0.90
N VAL A 222 12.56 8.93 -0.53
CA VAL A 222 12.58 10.20 0.20
C VAL A 222 13.38 11.23 -0.61
N PRO A 223 12.73 12.16 -1.32
CA PRO A 223 13.41 13.12 -2.18
C PRO A 223 14.31 14.09 -1.41
N LYS A 224 15.39 14.54 -2.04
CA LYS A 224 16.33 15.53 -1.48
C LYS A 224 15.69 16.87 -1.13
N GLN A 225 14.62 17.24 -1.83
CA GLN A 225 13.90 18.50 -1.63
C GLN A 225 12.93 18.46 -0.45
N LEU A 226 12.69 17.29 0.15
CA LEU A 226 11.81 17.16 1.31
C LEU A 226 12.58 17.51 2.59
N LEU A 227 12.25 18.67 3.15
CA LEU A 227 12.91 19.24 4.33
C LEU A 227 11.92 19.40 5.49
N PHE A 228 12.42 19.26 6.71
CA PHE A 228 11.72 19.74 7.90
C PHE A 228 11.72 21.28 7.94
N SER A 229 10.94 21.84 8.87
CA SER A 229 10.79 23.30 9.03
C SER A 229 12.10 24.06 9.32
N ASP A 230 13.11 23.39 9.87
CA ASP A 230 14.45 23.93 10.14
C ASP A 230 15.41 23.81 8.93
N GLY A 231 14.92 23.27 7.81
CA GLY A 231 15.70 23.00 6.60
C GLY A 231 16.47 21.68 6.63
N PHE A 232 16.32 20.84 7.66
CA PHE A 232 17.00 19.55 7.72
C PHE A 232 16.36 18.53 6.76
N PRO A 233 17.13 17.80 5.93
CA PRO A 233 16.55 16.83 5.00
C PRO A 233 15.96 15.61 5.71
N VAL A 234 14.69 15.31 5.45
CA VAL A 234 13.97 14.16 6.04
C VAL A 234 14.68 12.85 5.72
N ALA A 235 15.25 12.73 4.52
CA ALA A 235 16.02 11.56 4.09
C ALA A 235 17.21 11.25 5.00
N LYS A 236 17.82 12.24 5.65
CA LYS A 236 18.95 12.02 6.56
C LYS A 236 18.52 11.37 7.87
N ASP A 237 17.39 11.78 8.44
CA ASP A 237 16.85 11.14 9.64
C ASP A 237 16.29 9.76 9.33
N PHE A 238 15.67 9.57 8.16
CA PHE A 238 15.27 8.23 7.73
C PHE A 238 16.47 7.32 7.52
N ASN A 239 17.55 7.81 6.90
CA ASN A 239 18.81 7.06 6.82
C ASN A 239 19.37 6.70 8.21
N ARG A 240 19.35 7.64 9.16
CA ARG A 240 19.77 7.36 10.54
C ARG A 240 18.92 6.26 11.17
N ILE A 241 17.59 6.31 11.06
CA ILE A 241 16.71 5.24 11.57
C ILE A 241 17.01 3.91 10.88
N VAL A 242 17.18 3.90 9.55
CA VAL A 242 17.52 2.69 8.80
C VAL A 242 18.85 2.09 9.25
N CYS A 243 19.91 2.89 9.44
CA CYS A 243 21.21 2.39 9.93
C CYS A 243 21.25 2.05 11.43
N THR A 244 20.21 2.37 12.21
CA THR A 244 20.20 2.18 13.68
C THR A 244 19.23 1.11 14.13
N CYS A 245 18.07 1.06 13.49
CA CYS A 245 16.94 0.22 13.87
C CYS A 245 16.72 -0.92 12.86
N PHE A 246 17.55 -1.00 11.82
CA PHE A 246 17.48 -2.00 10.77
C PHE A 246 18.90 -2.39 10.30
N ASN A 247 19.04 -3.59 9.73
CA ASN A 247 20.32 -4.11 9.21
C ASN A 247 20.25 -4.43 7.72
N GLY A 248 19.32 -3.78 7.01
CA GLY A 248 19.05 -4.04 5.59
C GLY A 248 18.12 -5.23 5.34
N ALA A 249 17.45 -5.20 4.19
CA ALA A 249 16.62 -6.32 3.74
C ALA A 249 17.49 -7.55 3.39
N SER A 250 16.92 -8.75 3.51
CA SER A 250 17.62 -9.99 3.18
C SER A 250 18.26 -9.91 1.79
N ASN A 251 19.55 -10.21 1.69
CA ASN A 251 20.29 -10.25 0.42
C ASN A 251 19.69 -11.24 -0.59
N ILE A 252 19.06 -12.32 -0.11
CA ILE A 252 18.30 -13.28 -0.93
C ILE A 252 17.04 -12.62 -1.50
N SER A 253 16.27 -11.90 -0.67
CA SER A 253 15.09 -11.16 -1.12
C SER A 253 15.47 -10.06 -2.11
N GLN A 254 16.54 -9.31 -1.84
CA GLN A 254 17.07 -8.28 -2.75
C GLN A 254 17.46 -8.86 -4.11
N ALA A 255 18.10 -10.03 -4.16
CA ALA A 255 18.41 -10.71 -5.42
C ALA A 255 17.14 -11.08 -6.21
N GLY A 256 16.09 -11.57 -5.53
CA GLY A 256 14.79 -11.82 -6.15
C GLY A 256 14.12 -10.54 -6.64
N GLY A 257 14.21 -9.44 -5.89
CA GLY A 257 13.72 -8.12 -6.28
C GLY A 257 14.41 -7.58 -7.52
N LEU A 258 15.73 -7.71 -7.60
CA LEU A 258 16.49 -7.28 -8.78
C LEU A 258 16.07 -8.06 -10.03
N ALA A 259 15.82 -9.37 -9.89
CA ALA A 259 15.29 -10.20 -10.97
C ALA A 259 13.89 -9.77 -11.43
N CYS A 260 13.04 -9.28 -10.52
CA CYS A 260 11.71 -8.76 -10.88
C CYS A 260 11.79 -7.57 -11.84
N LEU A 261 12.89 -6.81 -11.81
CA LEU A 261 13.06 -5.58 -12.58
C LEU A 261 13.75 -5.82 -13.94
N SER A 262 14.01 -7.08 -14.31
CA SER A 262 14.39 -7.42 -15.69
C SER A 262 13.17 -7.35 -16.64
N PRO A 263 13.38 -7.30 -17.97
CA PRO A 263 12.28 -7.39 -18.93
C PRO A 263 11.38 -8.62 -18.71
N GLU A 264 11.97 -9.78 -18.45
CA GLU A 264 11.28 -11.04 -18.16
C GLU A 264 10.55 -10.99 -16.82
N GLY A 265 11.20 -10.47 -15.78
CA GLY A 265 10.59 -10.29 -14.45
C GLY A 265 9.38 -9.36 -14.49
N LEU A 266 9.47 -8.24 -15.22
CA LEU A 266 8.37 -7.30 -15.42
C LEU A 266 7.22 -7.92 -16.19
N LYS A 267 7.51 -8.67 -17.26
CA LYS A 267 6.48 -9.41 -18.01
C LYS A 267 5.75 -10.40 -17.10
N ALA A 268 6.48 -11.20 -16.33
CA ALA A 268 5.90 -12.20 -15.46
C ALA A 268 5.09 -11.57 -14.31
N MET A 269 5.52 -10.44 -13.74
CA MET A 269 4.70 -9.68 -12.77
C MET A 269 3.39 -9.18 -13.40
N ARG A 270 3.42 -8.69 -14.64
CA ARG A 270 2.20 -8.26 -15.36
C ARG A 270 1.22 -9.42 -15.57
N GLU A 271 1.71 -10.61 -15.89
CA GLU A 271 0.86 -11.81 -16.03
C GLU A 271 0.17 -12.17 -14.70
N VAL A 272 0.91 -12.15 -13.59
CA VAL A 272 0.34 -12.38 -12.24
C VAL A 272 -0.68 -11.31 -11.87
N ILE A 273 -0.39 -10.05 -12.14
CA ILE A 273 -1.31 -8.93 -11.90
C ILE A 273 -2.57 -9.12 -12.75
N GLY A 274 -2.43 -9.43 -14.03
CA GLY A 274 -3.55 -9.68 -14.95
C GLY A 274 -4.46 -10.80 -14.46
N PHE A 275 -3.89 -11.92 -13.99
CA PHE A 275 -4.66 -13.02 -13.40
C PHE A 275 -5.52 -12.57 -12.21
N TYR A 276 -4.95 -11.76 -11.31
CA TYR A 276 -5.71 -11.27 -10.15
C TYR A 276 -6.71 -10.17 -10.52
N LYS A 277 -6.47 -9.38 -11.57
CA LYS A 277 -7.45 -8.44 -12.12
C LYS A 277 -8.67 -9.18 -12.68
N GLU A 278 -8.46 -10.26 -13.44
CA GLU A 278 -9.56 -11.10 -13.94
C GLU A 278 -10.33 -11.78 -12.77
N ASN A 279 -9.63 -12.24 -11.73
CA ASN A 279 -10.32 -12.68 -10.50
C ASN A 279 -11.18 -11.57 -9.87
N THR A 280 -10.73 -10.33 -9.96
CA THR A 280 -11.44 -9.17 -9.40
C THR A 280 -12.71 -8.89 -10.20
N GLU A 281 -12.64 -8.94 -11.52
CA GLU A 281 -13.78 -8.81 -12.44
C GLU A 281 -14.87 -9.85 -12.12
N ILE A 282 -14.49 -11.12 -11.94
CA ILE A 282 -15.41 -12.21 -11.55
C ILE A 282 -16.17 -11.89 -10.25
N ILE A 283 -15.48 -11.30 -9.27
CA ILE A 283 -16.08 -10.94 -7.98
C ILE A 283 -17.00 -9.72 -8.14
N VAL A 284 -16.59 -8.70 -8.90
CA VAL A 284 -17.41 -7.52 -9.23
C VAL A 284 -18.73 -7.96 -9.87
N GLU A 285 -18.65 -8.71 -10.98
CA GLU A 285 -19.82 -9.20 -11.71
C GLU A 285 -20.74 -10.03 -10.81
N THR A 286 -20.18 -10.81 -9.89
CA THR A 286 -20.95 -11.61 -8.95
C THR A 286 -21.80 -10.74 -8.02
N PHE A 287 -21.21 -9.76 -7.34
CA PHE A 287 -21.96 -8.91 -6.42
C PHE A 287 -22.91 -7.94 -7.14
N GLU A 288 -22.52 -7.42 -8.32
CA GLU A 288 -23.42 -6.61 -9.16
C GLU A 288 -24.63 -7.41 -9.64
N SER A 289 -24.43 -8.68 -10.07
CA SER A 289 -25.54 -9.55 -10.49
C SER A 289 -26.52 -9.90 -9.36
N LEU A 290 -26.09 -9.74 -8.11
CA LEU A 290 -26.90 -9.92 -6.89
C LEU A 290 -27.56 -8.61 -6.43
N GLY A 291 -27.37 -7.50 -7.16
CA GLY A 291 -27.98 -6.20 -6.88
C GLY A 291 -27.25 -5.37 -5.81
N PHE A 292 -26.05 -5.76 -5.39
CA PHE A 292 -25.26 -4.96 -4.45
C PHE A 292 -24.62 -3.75 -5.13
N LYS A 293 -24.42 -2.67 -4.36
CA LYS A 293 -23.53 -1.59 -4.78
C LYS A 293 -22.08 -2.01 -4.54
N VAL A 294 -21.29 -2.06 -5.61
CA VAL A 294 -19.89 -2.49 -5.61
C VAL A 294 -19.00 -1.31 -6.01
N TYR A 295 -17.91 -1.13 -5.28
CA TYR A 295 -16.89 -0.12 -5.56
C TYR A 295 -15.51 -0.77 -5.65
N GLY A 296 -14.55 -0.05 -6.24
CA GLY A 296 -13.19 -0.53 -6.45
C GLY A 296 -13.14 -1.60 -7.54
N GLY A 297 -12.21 -2.55 -7.40
CA GLY A 297 -12.02 -3.65 -8.33
C GLY A 297 -11.33 -3.31 -9.66
N LYS A 298 -11.49 -2.08 -10.16
CA LYS A 298 -10.88 -1.64 -11.42
C LYS A 298 -9.36 -1.45 -11.32
N ASN A 299 -8.93 -0.70 -10.30
CA ASN A 299 -7.53 -0.30 -10.10
C ASN A 299 -6.84 -1.05 -8.96
N ALA A 300 -7.52 -2.01 -8.32
CA ALA A 300 -6.99 -2.74 -7.18
C ALA A 300 -7.55 -4.18 -7.11
N PRO A 301 -6.80 -5.15 -6.55
CA PRO A 301 -7.16 -6.57 -6.52
C PRO A 301 -8.13 -6.92 -5.36
N TYR A 302 -9.14 -6.09 -5.15
CA TYR A 302 -10.18 -6.28 -4.15
C TYR A 302 -11.39 -5.42 -4.50
N VAL A 303 -12.55 -5.85 -4.03
CA VAL A 303 -13.81 -5.14 -4.18
C VAL A 303 -14.31 -4.65 -2.82
N TRP A 304 -15.05 -3.55 -2.86
CA TRP A 304 -15.64 -2.90 -1.71
C TRP A 304 -17.15 -2.90 -1.84
N VAL A 305 -17.82 -3.77 -1.07
CA VAL A 305 -19.25 -4.07 -1.26
C VAL A 305 -20.06 -3.44 -0.12
N HIS A 306 -21.09 -2.69 -0.46
CA HIS A 306 -21.96 -2.02 0.51
C HIS A 306 -23.13 -2.91 0.95
N PHE A 307 -23.30 -3.07 2.26
CA PHE A 307 -24.39 -3.79 2.92
C PHE A 307 -25.19 -2.80 3.79
N PRO A 308 -26.20 -2.12 3.20
CA PRO A 308 -26.86 -0.99 3.84
C PRO A 308 -27.56 -1.38 5.15
N GLY A 309 -27.35 -0.57 6.19
CA GLY A 309 -28.01 -0.73 7.49
C GLY A 309 -27.54 -1.93 8.30
N ARG A 310 -26.42 -2.56 7.92
CA ARG A 310 -25.87 -3.74 8.61
C ARG A 310 -24.47 -3.47 9.15
N SER A 311 -24.21 -3.94 10.36
CA SER A 311 -22.85 -4.00 10.91
C SER A 311 -21.97 -4.86 10.01
N SER A 312 -20.82 -4.33 9.63
CA SER A 312 -19.83 -5.00 8.77
C SER A 312 -19.24 -6.25 9.44
N TRP A 313 -19.15 -6.27 10.77
CA TRP A 313 -18.77 -7.46 11.55
C TRP A 313 -19.85 -8.54 11.56
N ASP A 314 -21.13 -8.15 11.60
CA ASP A 314 -22.24 -9.10 11.50
C ASP A 314 -22.29 -9.72 10.09
N VAL A 315 -22.08 -8.91 9.05
CA VAL A 315 -22.00 -9.40 7.67
C VAL A 315 -20.80 -10.34 7.49
N PHE A 316 -19.63 -9.97 8.02
CA PHE A 316 -18.46 -10.84 8.02
C PHE A 316 -18.76 -12.20 8.67
N SER A 317 -19.38 -12.19 9.85
CA SER A 317 -19.70 -13.41 10.60
C SER A 317 -20.75 -14.26 9.86
N GLU A 318 -21.78 -13.64 9.29
CA GLU A 318 -22.78 -14.34 8.47
C GLU A 318 -22.14 -15.03 7.26
N ILE A 319 -21.32 -14.32 6.50
CA ILE A 319 -20.64 -14.87 5.33
C ILE A 319 -19.75 -16.04 5.74
N LEU A 320 -18.96 -15.87 6.79
CA LEU A 320 -18.06 -16.91 7.28
C LEU A 320 -18.82 -18.16 7.71
N GLU A 321 -19.88 -18.01 8.50
CA GLU A 321 -20.66 -19.14 9.03
C GLU A 321 -21.38 -19.88 7.90
N LYS A 322 -22.07 -19.15 7.02
CA LYS A 322 -22.96 -19.75 6.01
C LYS A 322 -22.24 -20.22 4.75
N THR A 323 -21.07 -19.67 4.44
CA THR A 323 -20.35 -19.96 3.19
C THR A 323 -18.93 -20.49 3.40
N HIS A 324 -18.40 -20.38 4.63
CA HIS A 324 -17.00 -20.66 4.95
C HIS A 324 -16.00 -19.82 4.13
N VAL A 325 -16.43 -18.64 3.67
CA VAL A 325 -15.60 -17.67 2.96
C VAL A 325 -15.19 -16.57 3.92
N VAL A 326 -13.89 -16.27 4.01
CA VAL A 326 -13.37 -15.22 4.87
C VAL A 326 -13.28 -13.89 4.10
N THR A 327 -14.05 -12.89 4.52
CA THR A 327 -13.98 -11.52 4.00
C THR A 327 -13.18 -10.61 4.95
N THR A 328 -13.29 -9.28 4.83
CA THR A 328 -12.77 -8.34 5.85
C THR A 328 -13.87 -7.33 6.18
N PRO A 329 -14.28 -7.20 7.45
CA PRO A 329 -15.28 -6.22 7.86
C PRO A 329 -14.74 -4.81 7.62
N GLY A 330 -15.59 -3.93 7.11
CA GLY A 330 -15.18 -2.61 6.67
C GLY A 330 -14.79 -1.66 7.81
N SER A 331 -15.41 -1.74 8.99
CA SER A 331 -15.03 -0.90 10.13
C SER A 331 -13.62 -1.16 10.66
N GLY A 332 -13.00 -2.29 10.29
CA GLY A 332 -11.57 -2.53 10.52
C GLY A 332 -10.63 -1.59 9.75
N PHE A 333 -11.15 -0.78 8.82
CA PHE A 333 -10.41 0.24 8.07
C PHE A 333 -10.74 1.67 8.53
N GLY A 334 -11.43 1.82 9.67
CA GLY A 334 -11.96 3.09 10.16
C GLY A 334 -13.49 3.13 10.07
N PHE A 335 -14.09 4.05 10.83
CA PHE A 335 -15.54 4.22 10.93
C PHE A 335 -16.22 4.54 9.60
N GLY A 336 -15.50 5.08 8.59
CA GLY A 336 -16.00 5.22 7.22
C GLY A 336 -16.17 3.93 6.45
N GLY A 337 -15.66 2.82 6.97
CA GLY A 337 -15.91 1.50 6.42
C GLY A 337 -17.08 0.76 7.03
N GLU A 338 -17.77 1.30 8.02
CA GLU A 338 -18.96 0.65 8.58
C GLU A 338 -20.06 0.54 7.51
N GLY A 339 -20.80 -0.57 7.51
CA GLY A 339 -21.72 -0.92 6.43
C GLY A 339 -21.08 -1.48 5.16
N PHE A 340 -19.75 -1.67 5.11
CA PHE A 340 -19.06 -2.25 3.96
C PHE A 340 -18.29 -3.52 4.30
N VAL A 341 -18.01 -4.33 3.28
CA VAL A 341 -17.12 -5.50 3.37
C VAL A 341 -16.13 -5.47 2.22
N ARG A 342 -14.85 -5.71 2.53
CA ARG A 342 -13.80 -5.90 1.51
C ARG A 342 -13.66 -7.37 1.17
N VAL A 343 -13.73 -7.70 -0.12
CA VAL A 343 -13.48 -9.06 -0.63
C VAL A 343 -12.20 -9.03 -1.48
N SER A 344 -11.23 -9.87 -1.11
CA SER A 344 -9.93 -9.98 -1.78
C SER A 344 -10.04 -10.83 -3.04
N ALA A 345 -9.41 -10.41 -4.14
CA ALA A 345 -9.32 -11.20 -5.38
C ALA A 345 -8.12 -12.16 -5.44
N PHE A 346 -7.27 -12.13 -4.42
CA PHE A 346 -6.16 -13.06 -4.29
C PHE A 346 -6.66 -14.47 -3.90
N GLY A 347 -6.52 -15.40 -4.84
CA GLY A 347 -6.89 -16.80 -4.69
C GLY A 347 -6.76 -17.57 -6.00
N HIS A 348 -6.68 -18.90 -5.93
CA HIS A 348 -6.71 -19.73 -7.14
C HIS A 348 -8.05 -19.51 -7.86
N ARG A 349 -8.04 -19.51 -9.20
CA ARG A 349 -9.25 -19.24 -10.01
C ARG A 349 -10.43 -20.12 -9.58
N LYS A 350 -10.20 -21.42 -9.37
CA LYS A 350 -11.21 -22.37 -8.89
C LYS A 350 -11.82 -21.97 -7.54
N ASN A 351 -11.03 -21.41 -6.63
CA ASN A 351 -11.50 -20.99 -5.30
C ASN A 351 -12.29 -19.69 -5.39
N VAL A 352 -11.89 -18.76 -6.25
CA VAL A 352 -12.64 -17.52 -6.52
C VAL A 352 -14.00 -17.84 -7.12
N LEU A 353 -14.04 -18.73 -8.13
CA LEU A 353 -15.29 -19.20 -8.73
C LEU A 353 -16.21 -19.91 -7.72
N GLU A 354 -15.64 -20.78 -6.87
CA GLU A 354 -16.40 -21.45 -5.82
C GLU A 354 -16.93 -20.46 -4.78
N ALA A 355 -16.13 -19.49 -4.32
CA ALA A 355 -16.59 -18.45 -3.40
C ALA A 355 -17.74 -17.62 -4.03
N CYS A 356 -17.61 -17.23 -5.30
CA CYS A 356 -18.66 -16.51 -6.03
C CYS A 356 -19.95 -17.33 -6.18
N LYS A 357 -19.84 -18.64 -6.43
CA LYS A 357 -20.99 -19.55 -6.43
C LYS A 357 -21.69 -19.56 -5.07
N ARG A 358 -20.94 -19.60 -3.96
CA ARG A 358 -21.51 -19.56 -2.60
C ARG A 358 -22.18 -18.24 -2.29
N PHE A 359 -21.59 -17.11 -2.70
CA PHE A 359 -22.25 -15.80 -2.57
C PHE A 359 -23.57 -15.76 -3.33
N LYS A 360 -23.60 -16.27 -4.57
CA LYS A 360 -24.83 -16.39 -5.37
C LYS A 360 -25.85 -17.29 -4.67
N GLN A 361 -25.46 -18.41 -4.07
CA GLN A 361 -26.40 -19.27 -3.34
C GLN A 361 -26.96 -18.63 -2.08
N LEU A 362 -26.17 -17.82 -1.37
CA LEU A 362 -26.59 -17.16 -0.13
C LEU A 362 -27.54 -15.97 -0.39
N TYR A 363 -27.31 -15.20 -1.44
CA TYR A 363 -27.97 -13.90 -1.65
C TYR A 363 -28.90 -13.82 -2.87
N LYS A 364 -29.05 -14.89 -3.66
CA LYS A 364 -29.94 -14.91 -4.84
C LYS A 364 -31.43 -14.96 -4.48
#